data_AF-A0A953FHV5-F1
#
_entry.id   AF-A0A953FHV5-F1
#
_cell.length_a   1.000
_cell.length_b   1.000
_cell.length_c   1.000
_cell.angle_alpha   90.00
_cell.angle_beta   90.00
_cell.angle_gamma   90.00
#
_symmetry.space_group_name_H-M   'P 1'
#
loop_
_entity.id
_entity.type
_entity.pdbx_description
1 polymer ?
#
loop_
_entity_poly.entity_id
_entity_poly.type
_entity_poly.pdbx_seq_one_letter_code
_entity_poly.pdbx_strand_id
1 'polypeptide(L)'
;MDQEGHRNDTGALSGDLAHIRTLMERSSRFISLSGLSGVFAGVMALGGARLAQYHVARAIGSPDDGVTYDLARTGVFQLDELSITLLVDAIMVLVLALLGAFWFTWRRSRHTGQRLWDPSARRLAWNLLIPLAAGGLTCLALLYHGLPGLVAPATLVFYGLALLNASKYTLDEIRWLALSELALGVVACFWVGAGLLFWALGFGVLHIVYGGLMWMRHERGKA
;
A
#
# COMPACT_ATOMS: atom_id res chain seq x y z
N MET A 1 -13.24 53.64 -23.89
CA MET A 1 -14.04 53.03 -22.81
C MET A 1 -14.02 51.50 -22.89
N ASP A 2 -13.26 50.91 -23.84
CA ASP A 2 -13.42 49.49 -24.23
C ASP A 2 -12.43 48.51 -23.57
N GLN A 3 -11.46 49.00 -22.78
CA GLN A 3 -10.48 48.13 -22.11
C GLN A 3 -10.99 47.49 -20.81
N GLU A 4 -12.01 48.08 -20.16
CA GLU A 4 -12.59 47.52 -18.92
C GLU A 4 -13.51 46.33 -19.19
N GLY A 5 -14.31 46.37 -20.27
CA GLY A 5 -15.18 45.25 -20.66
C GLY A 5 -14.38 44.00 -21.04
N HIS A 6 -13.30 44.15 -21.81
CA HIS A 6 -12.46 43.02 -22.23
C HIS A 6 -11.69 42.37 -21.06
N ARG A 7 -11.25 43.16 -20.07
CA ARG A 7 -10.63 42.62 -18.85
C ARG A 7 -11.63 41.82 -17.99
N ASN A 8 -12.87 42.26 -17.89
CA ASN A 8 -13.89 41.59 -17.08
C ASN A 8 -14.28 40.23 -17.69
N ASP A 9 -14.39 40.15 -19.02
CA ASP A 9 -14.66 38.89 -19.73
C ASP A 9 -13.51 37.88 -19.58
N THR A 10 -12.25 38.33 -19.65
CA THR A 10 -11.10 37.43 -19.42
C THR A 10 -11.03 36.90 -17.98
N GLY A 11 -11.44 37.70 -16.99
CA GLY A 11 -11.54 37.29 -15.59
C GLY A 11 -12.60 36.21 -15.39
N ALA A 12 -13.81 36.41 -15.92
CA ALA A 12 -14.89 35.42 -15.87
C ALA A 12 -14.52 34.12 -16.62
N LEU A 13 -13.95 34.22 -17.82
CA LEU A 13 -13.51 33.06 -18.61
C LEU A 13 -12.43 32.25 -17.89
N SER A 14 -11.48 32.93 -17.24
CA SER A 14 -10.44 32.26 -16.44
C SER A 14 -11.01 31.55 -15.21
N GLY A 15 -12.04 32.13 -14.58
CA GLY A 15 -12.79 31.52 -13.47
C GLY A 15 -13.57 30.28 -13.91
N ASP A 16 -14.24 30.34 -15.06
CA ASP A 16 -14.99 29.22 -15.62
C ASP A 16 -14.07 28.08 -16.05
N LEU A 17 -12.91 28.39 -16.66
CA LEU A 17 -11.90 27.39 -16.98
C LEU A 17 -11.31 26.74 -15.72
N ALA A 18 -11.05 27.53 -14.67
CA ALA A 18 -10.62 26.99 -13.38
C ALA A 18 -11.71 26.09 -12.78
N HIS A 19 -12.98 26.49 -12.86
CA HIS A 19 -14.10 25.69 -12.37
C HIS A 19 -14.26 24.38 -13.14
N ILE A 20 -14.28 24.41 -14.48
CA ILE A 20 -14.32 23.23 -15.35
C ILE A 20 -13.13 22.31 -15.07
N ARG A 21 -11.93 22.86 -14.92
CA ARG A 21 -10.74 22.09 -14.55
C ARG A 21 -10.91 21.39 -13.20
N THR A 22 -11.45 22.06 -12.18
CA THR A 22 -11.70 21.44 -10.87
C THR A 22 -12.77 20.34 -10.93
N LEU A 23 -13.79 20.48 -11.80
CA LEU A 23 -14.79 19.44 -12.08
C LEU A 23 -14.17 18.25 -12.83
N MET A 24 -13.27 18.50 -13.79
CA MET A 24 -12.52 17.47 -14.51
C MET A 24 -11.54 16.72 -13.60
N GLU A 25 -10.84 17.42 -12.71
CA GLU A 25 -9.93 16.79 -11.74
C GLU A 25 -10.70 15.93 -10.73
N ARG A 26 -11.90 16.35 -10.31
CA ARG A 26 -12.78 15.55 -9.43
C ARG A 26 -13.41 14.34 -10.11
N SER A 27 -13.75 14.43 -11.39
CA SER A 27 -14.37 13.32 -12.14
C SER A 27 -13.36 12.28 -12.65
N SER A 28 -12.07 12.63 -12.69
CA SER A 28 -10.99 11.76 -13.15
C SER A 28 -10.20 11.06 -12.03
N ARG A 29 -10.34 11.51 -10.77
CA ARG A 29 -9.65 10.92 -9.60
C ARG A 29 -10.61 10.20 -8.66
N PHE A 30 -10.18 9.08 -8.12
CA PHE A 30 -10.91 8.33 -7.10
C PHE A 30 -10.68 8.95 -5.71
N ILE A 31 -11.68 9.68 -5.22
CA ILE A 31 -11.62 10.48 -3.99
C ILE A 31 -12.21 9.75 -2.77
N SER A 32 -12.88 8.60 -2.95
CA SER A 32 -13.58 7.91 -1.86
C SER A 32 -12.72 6.95 -1.03
N LEU A 33 -11.41 6.85 -1.32
CA LEU A 33 -10.50 6.03 -0.53
C LEU A 33 -10.44 6.55 0.92
N SER A 34 -10.59 5.67 1.91
CA SER A 34 -10.63 6.08 3.33
C SER A 34 -9.24 6.00 3.98
N GLY A 35 -8.77 7.05 4.63
CA GLY A 35 -7.52 7.05 5.39
C GLY A 35 -7.50 6.03 6.52
N LEU A 36 -8.67 5.75 7.13
CA LEU A 36 -8.84 4.71 8.15
C LEU A 36 -8.52 3.30 7.63
N SER A 37 -8.69 3.06 6.32
CA SER A 37 -8.29 1.78 5.72
C SER A 37 -6.77 1.58 5.76
N GLY A 38 -5.99 2.65 5.55
CA GLY A 38 -4.53 2.61 5.63
C GLY A 38 -4.06 2.35 7.07
N VAL A 39 -4.66 3.02 8.05
CA VAL A 39 -4.35 2.78 9.47
C VAL A 39 -4.66 1.34 9.87
N PHE A 40 -5.83 0.82 9.48
CA PHE A 40 -6.21 -0.56 9.75
C PHE A 40 -5.25 -1.56 9.10
N ALA A 41 -4.94 -1.38 7.81
CA ALA A 41 -3.98 -2.23 7.11
C ALA A 41 -2.62 -2.26 7.82
N GLY A 42 -2.13 -1.10 8.28
CA GLY A 42 -0.87 -1.02 8.99
C GLY A 42 -0.88 -1.69 10.37
N VAL A 43 -1.97 -1.60 11.12
CA VAL A 43 -2.12 -2.35 12.38
C VAL A 43 -2.11 -3.87 12.13
N MET A 44 -2.82 -4.33 11.10
CA MET A 44 -2.83 -5.75 10.73
C MET A 44 -1.46 -6.23 10.25
N ALA A 45 -0.71 -5.41 9.52
CA ALA A 45 0.66 -5.71 9.11
C ALA A 45 1.60 -5.82 10.32
N LEU A 46 1.54 -4.89 11.28
CA LEU A 46 2.37 -5.01 12.50
C LEU A 46 2.03 -6.26 13.31
N GLY A 47 0.75 -6.61 13.44
CA GLY A 47 0.31 -7.86 14.06
C GLY A 47 0.84 -9.09 13.32
N GLY A 48 0.77 -9.08 11.99
CA GLY A 48 1.32 -10.12 11.13
C GLY A 48 2.84 -10.28 11.27
N ALA A 49 3.57 -9.17 11.29
CA ALA A 49 5.02 -9.19 11.50
C ALA A 49 5.39 -9.78 12.87
N ARG A 50 4.64 -9.42 13.92
CA ARG A 50 4.82 -9.98 15.26
C ARG A 50 4.55 -11.48 15.29
N LEU A 51 3.49 -11.93 14.62
CA LEU A 51 3.13 -13.35 14.50
C LEU A 51 4.20 -14.14 13.74
N ALA A 52 4.66 -13.62 12.60
CA ALA A 52 5.76 -14.19 11.83
C ALA A 52 7.04 -14.30 12.65
N GLN A 53 7.40 -13.26 13.41
CA GLN A 53 8.55 -13.28 14.32
C GLN A 53 8.39 -14.37 15.40
N TYR A 54 7.18 -14.55 15.94
CA TYR A 54 6.91 -15.61 16.91
C TYR A 54 7.07 -17.02 16.31
N HIS A 55 6.54 -17.26 15.10
CA HIS A 55 6.69 -18.55 14.41
C HIS A 55 8.15 -18.87 14.10
N VAL A 56 8.92 -17.87 13.67
CA VAL A 56 10.37 -17.97 13.48
C VAL A 56 11.08 -18.29 14.80
N ALA A 57 10.83 -17.52 15.86
CA ALA A 57 11.49 -17.71 17.15
C ALA A 57 11.22 -19.10 17.73
N ARG A 58 9.99 -19.61 17.56
CA ARG A 58 9.61 -20.97 17.98
C ARG A 58 10.33 -22.06 17.19
N ALA A 59 10.60 -21.83 15.90
CA ALA A 59 11.30 -22.79 15.05
C ALA A 59 12.82 -22.81 15.29
N ILE A 60 13.42 -21.67 15.67
CA ILE A 60 14.87 -21.49 15.76
C ILE A 60 15.39 -21.53 17.23
N GLY A 61 14.52 -21.31 18.23
CA GLY A 61 14.88 -21.41 19.65
C GLY A 61 15.73 -20.26 20.20
N SER A 62 15.93 -19.18 19.43
CA SER A 62 16.68 -17.99 19.85
C SER A 62 15.76 -16.76 19.85
N PRO A 63 15.68 -15.97 20.95
CA PRO A 63 14.86 -14.75 21.01
C PRO A 63 15.53 -13.52 20.39
N ASP A 64 16.83 -13.59 20.07
CA ASP A 64 17.62 -12.41 19.74
C ASP A 64 17.64 -12.09 18.24
N ASP A 65 17.36 -10.81 17.99
CA ASP A 65 17.28 -10.14 16.71
C ASP A 65 18.50 -10.40 15.81
N GLY A 66 18.24 -10.76 14.55
CA GLY A 66 19.22 -10.80 13.46
C GLY A 66 19.66 -12.19 12.98
N VAL A 67 19.36 -13.24 13.75
CA VAL A 67 19.81 -14.62 13.48
C VAL A 67 18.87 -15.38 12.51
N THR A 68 17.75 -14.77 12.13
CA THR A 68 16.66 -15.40 11.37
C THR A 68 17.04 -15.93 9.98
N TYR A 69 18.06 -15.38 9.33
CA TYR A 69 18.38 -15.72 7.94
C TYR A 69 19.68 -16.50 7.73
N ASP A 70 20.62 -16.41 8.67
CA ASP A 70 21.88 -17.15 8.55
C ASP A 70 21.66 -18.66 8.73
N LEU A 71 20.61 -19.06 9.46
CA LEU A 71 20.23 -20.47 9.55
C LEU A 71 19.42 -21.02 8.36
N ALA A 72 18.74 -20.18 7.58
CA ALA A 72 18.15 -20.61 6.31
C ALA A 72 19.24 -20.92 5.27
N ARG A 73 20.38 -20.22 5.35
CA ARG A 73 21.57 -20.44 4.53
C ARG A 73 22.33 -21.73 4.89
N THR A 74 22.28 -22.17 6.14
CA THR A 74 22.98 -23.40 6.58
C THR A 74 22.25 -24.69 6.24
N GLY A 75 21.08 -24.63 5.59
CA GLY A 75 20.38 -25.83 5.11
C GLY A 75 19.81 -26.72 6.22
N VAL A 76 19.72 -26.20 7.45
CA VAL A 76 19.30 -26.96 8.65
C VAL A 76 17.77 -27.04 8.79
N PHE A 77 17.01 -26.26 8.02
CA PHE A 77 15.55 -26.31 8.04
C PHE A 77 15.00 -27.11 6.86
N GLN A 78 14.15 -28.10 7.17
CA GLN A 78 13.19 -28.63 6.22
C GLN A 78 12.32 -27.44 5.78
N LEU A 79 12.52 -27.02 4.53
CA LEU A 79 12.00 -25.78 3.95
C LEU A 79 10.46 -25.73 3.85
N ASP A 80 9.76 -26.77 4.30
CA ASP A 80 8.33 -26.95 4.04
C ASP A 80 7.47 -26.34 5.16
N GLU A 81 7.64 -26.71 6.42
CA GLU A 81 6.66 -26.31 7.46
C GLU A 81 6.70 -24.82 7.84
N LEU A 82 7.90 -24.25 8.05
CA LEU A 82 8.04 -22.83 8.41
C LEU A 82 7.66 -21.91 7.25
N SER A 83 8.08 -22.24 6.02
CA SER A 83 7.74 -21.45 4.83
C SER A 83 6.25 -21.48 4.55
N ILE A 84 5.59 -22.63 4.71
CA ILE A 84 4.13 -22.75 4.58
C ILE A 84 3.44 -21.92 5.67
N THR A 85 3.91 -21.98 6.92
CA THR A 85 3.33 -21.19 8.02
C THR A 85 3.42 -19.69 7.75
N LEU A 86 4.59 -19.20 7.32
CA LEU A 86 4.80 -17.78 6.98
C LEU A 86 3.98 -17.36 5.75
N LEU A 87 3.80 -18.26 4.77
CA LEU A 87 2.93 -18.00 3.62
C LEU A 87 1.47 -17.87 4.05
N VAL A 88 1.01 -18.74 4.96
CA VAL A 88 -0.34 -18.67 5.55
C VAL A 88 -0.53 -17.36 6.32
N ASP A 89 0.45 -16.95 7.13
CA ASP A 89 0.42 -15.67 7.83
C ASP A 89 0.31 -14.49 6.86
N ALA A 90 1.12 -14.50 5.79
CA ALA A 90 1.09 -13.46 4.77
C ALA A 90 -0.26 -13.38 4.05
N ILE A 91 -0.83 -14.52 3.65
CA ILE A 91 -2.15 -14.60 3.01
C ILE A 91 -3.24 -14.12 3.99
N MET A 92 -3.18 -14.54 5.25
CA MET A 92 -4.13 -14.13 6.28
C MET A 92 -4.12 -12.61 6.47
N VAL A 93 -2.94 -12.00 6.63
CA VAL A 93 -2.78 -10.55 6.76
C VAL A 93 -3.29 -9.82 5.52
N LEU A 94 -2.94 -10.31 4.33
CA LEU A 94 -3.40 -9.73 3.07
C LEU A 94 -4.93 -9.74 2.96
N VAL A 95 -5.57 -10.88 3.23
CA VAL A 95 -7.04 -11.02 3.19
C VAL A 95 -7.69 -10.08 4.20
N LEU A 96 -7.21 -10.04 5.44
CA LEU A 96 -7.74 -9.16 6.47
C LEU A 96 -7.59 -7.68 6.11
N ALA A 97 -6.43 -7.28 5.58
CA ALA A 97 -6.19 -5.92 5.13
C ALA A 97 -7.11 -5.52 3.97
N LEU A 98 -7.30 -6.40 2.98
CA LEU A 98 -8.20 -6.15 1.84
C LEU A 98 -9.67 -6.06 2.26
N LEU A 99 -10.13 -6.96 3.14
CA LEU A 99 -11.48 -6.92 3.68
C LEU A 99 -11.74 -5.64 4.48
N GLY A 100 -10.79 -5.24 5.33
CA GLY A 100 -10.85 -3.99 6.07
C GLY A 100 -10.88 -2.78 5.12
N ALA A 101 -9.99 -2.75 4.13
CA ALA A 101 -9.95 -1.66 3.16
C ALA A 101 -11.23 -1.55 2.34
N PHE A 102 -11.79 -2.67 1.90
CA PHE A 102 -13.08 -2.71 1.21
C PHE A 102 -14.21 -2.22 2.12
N TRP A 103 -14.27 -2.69 3.37
CA TRP A 103 -15.31 -2.31 4.33
C TRP A 103 -15.29 -0.80 4.63
N PHE A 104 -14.12 -0.23 4.96
CA PHE A 104 -14.00 1.20 5.25
C PHE A 104 -14.31 2.06 4.02
N THR A 105 -13.85 1.65 2.84
CA THR A 105 -14.15 2.36 1.59
C THR A 105 -15.64 2.29 1.24
N TRP A 106 -16.28 1.14 1.44
CA TRP A 106 -17.71 0.95 1.21
C TRP A 106 -18.56 1.80 2.16
N ARG A 107 -18.25 1.77 3.45
CA ARG A 107 -18.92 2.60 4.46
C ARG A 107 -18.84 4.07 4.07
N ARG A 108 -17.66 4.56 3.67
CA ARG A 108 -17.47 5.96 3.28
C ARG A 108 -18.24 6.33 2.01
N SER A 109 -18.22 5.49 0.99
CA SER A 109 -18.96 5.72 -0.26
C SER A 109 -20.47 5.85 -0.02
N ARG A 110 -21.04 5.10 0.93
CA ARG A 110 -22.44 5.27 1.33
C ARG A 110 -22.70 6.63 1.99
N HIS A 111 -21.78 7.12 2.83
CA HIS A 111 -21.90 8.44 3.44
C HIS A 111 -21.72 9.60 2.45
N THR A 112 -20.88 9.43 1.41
CA THR A 112 -20.60 10.48 0.42
C THR A 112 -21.48 10.42 -0.83
N GLY A 113 -22.39 9.44 -0.94
CA GLY A 113 -23.30 9.27 -2.08
C GLY A 113 -22.62 8.94 -3.43
N GLN A 114 -21.34 8.59 -3.43
CA GLN A 114 -20.57 8.27 -4.64
C GLN A 114 -20.60 6.76 -4.90
N ARG A 115 -20.74 6.33 -6.16
CA ARG A 115 -20.67 4.91 -6.52
C ARG A 115 -19.25 4.36 -6.30
N LEU A 116 -19.14 3.23 -5.58
CA LEU A 116 -17.86 2.57 -5.30
C LEU A 116 -17.14 2.09 -6.57
N TRP A 117 -17.91 1.83 -7.64
CA TRP A 117 -17.45 1.19 -8.87
C TRP A 117 -17.68 2.09 -10.10
N ASP A 118 -17.01 3.23 -10.11
CA ASP A 118 -17.02 4.19 -11.22
C ASP A 118 -15.80 3.96 -12.16
N PRO A 119 -15.76 4.47 -13.41
CA PRO A 119 -14.64 4.27 -14.31
C PRO A 119 -13.27 4.67 -13.73
N SER A 120 -13.22 5.66 -12.83
CA SER A 120 -11.99 6.01 -12.10
C SER A 120 -11.54 4.89 -11.15
N ALA A 121 -12.47 4.28 -10.41
CA ALA A 121 -12.19 3.19 -9.48
C ALA A 121 -11.67 1.95 -10.23
N ARG A 122 -12.29 1.62 -11.37
CA ARG A 122 -11.86 0.51 -12.22
C ARG A 122 -10.46 0.74 -12.81
N ARG A 123 -10.15 1.97 -13.24
CA ARG A 123 -8.80 2.34 -13.70
C ARG A 123 -7.77 2.21 -12.60
N LEU A 124 -8.07 2.70 -11.40
CA LEU A 124 -7.21 2.55 -10.22
C LEU A 124 -6.94 1.06 -9.93
N ALA A 125 -8.00 0.25 -9.88
CA ALA A 125 -7.91 -1.18 -9.57
C ALA A 125 -7.03 -1.94 -10.57
N TRP A 126 -7.21 -1.73 -11.89
CA TRP A 126 -6.38 -2.40 -12.89
C TRP A 126 -4.92 -1.98 -12.83
N ASN A 127 -4.63 -0.70 -12.62
CA ASN A 127 -3.25 -0.22 -12.51
C ASN A 127 -2.54 -0.69 -11.24
N LEU A 128 -3.30 -0.96 -10.17
CA LEU A 128 -2.80 -1.60 -8.96
C LEU A 128 -2.60 -3.11 -9.14
N LEU A 129 -3.56 -3.80 -9.76
CA LEU A 129 -3.58 -5.25 -9.84
C LEU A 129 -2.45 -5.82 -10.72
N ILE A 130 -2.09 -5.15 -11.81
CA ILE A 130 -1.07 -5.66 -12.74
C ILE A 130 0.30 -5.80 -12.05
N PRO A 131 0.89 -4.76 -11.41
CA PRO A 131 2.17 -4.91 -10.73
C PRO A 131 2.08 -5.80 -9.48
N LEU A 132 0.94 -5.78 -8.79
CA LEU A 132 0.71 -6.62 -7.60
C LEU A 132 0.69 -8.11 -7.97
N ALA A 133 0.02 -8.50 -9.05
CA ALA A 133 -0.02 -9.88 -9.54
C ALA A 133 1.37 -10.33 -10.02
N ALA A 134 2.08 -9.47 -10.76
CA ALA A 134 3.46 -9.74 -11.17
C ALA A 134 4.38 -9.94 -9.95
N GLY A 135 4.22 -9.11 -8.91
CA GLY A 135 4.97 -9.24 -7.66
C GLY A 135 4.63 -10.51 -6.89
N GLY A 136 3.36 -10.87 -6.78
CA GLY A 136 2.92 -12.11 -6.15
C GLY A 136 3.50 -13.35 -6.85
N LEU A 137 3.42 -13.40 -8.18
CA LEU A 137 4.05 -14.47 -8.98
C LEU A 137 5.57 -14.50 -8.78
N THR A 138 6.22 -13.34 -8.73
CA THR A 138 7.66 -13.25 -8.46
C THR A 138 8.01 -13.78 -7.07
N CYS A 139 7.20 -13.49 -6.05
CA CYS A 139 7.39 -14.03 -4.70
C CYS A 139 7.24 -15.55 -4.68
N LEU A 140 6.27 -16.13 -5.40
CA LEU A 140 6.13 -17.57 -5.55
C LEU A 140 7.35 -18.20 -6.24
N ALA A 141 7.88 -17.56 -7.28
CA ALA A 141 9.10 -18.01 -7.95
C ALA A 141 10.32 -17.96 -7.01
N LEU A 142 10.46 -16.91 -6.19
CA LEU A 142 11.52 -16.81 -5.19
C LEU A 142 11.43 -17.93 -4.15
N LEU A 143 10.23 -18.26 -3.68
CA LEU A 143 10.01 -19.40 -2.78
C LEU A 143 10.38 -20.72 -3.46
N TYR A 144 9.97 -20.92 -4.70
CA TYR A 144 10.30 -22.12 -5.49
C TYR A 144 11.82 -22.30 -5.67
N HIS A 145 12.57 -21.21 -5.83
CA HIS A 145 14.02 -21.23 -5.94
C HIS A 145 14.77 -21.23 -4.60
N GLY A 146 14.07 -21.34 -3.46
CA GLY A 146 14.71 -21.37 -2.14
C GLY A 146 15.31 -20.03 -1.72
N LEU A 147 14.74 -18.91 -2.19
CA LEU A 147 15.16 -17.55 -1.85
C LEU A 147 14.10 -16.79 -1.02
N PRO A 148 13.63 -17.33 0.12
CA PRO A 148 12.53 -16.73 0.89
C PRO A 148 12.88 -15.35 1.46
N GLY A 149 14.16 -15.03 1.69
CA GLY A 149 14.56 -13.73 2.24
C GLY A 149 14.32 -12.57 1.30
N LEU A 150 14.25 -12.84 -0.01
CA LEU A 150 13.93 -11.81 -1.00
C LEU A 150 12.43 -11.56 -1.11
N VAL A 151 11.57 -12.37 -0.47
CA VAL A 151 10.11 -12.17 -0.53
C VAL A 151 9.70 -10.87 0.15
N ALA A 152 10.19 -10.60 1.36
CA ALA A 152 9.89 -9.35 2.08
C ALA A 152 10.26 -8.09 1.26
N PRO A 153 11.51 -7.91 0.78
CA PRO A 153 11.85 -6.77 -0.07
C PRO A 153 11.11 -6.77 -1.42
N ALA A 154 10.88 -7.93 -2.05
CA ALA A 154 10.11 -8.02 -3.29
C ALA A 154 8.68 -7.51 -3.10
N THR A 155 7.99 -7.91 -2.03
CA THR A 155 6.63 -7.41 -1.75
C THR A 155 6.60 -5.89 -1.59
N LEU A 156 7.57 -5.29 -0.88
CA LEU A 156 7.69 -3.83 -0.75
C LEU A 156 7.90 -3.14 -2.10
N VAL A 157 8.82 -3.65 -2.92
CA VAL A 157 9.13 -3.08 -4.25
C VAL A 157 7.91 -3.16 -5.18
N PHE A 158 7.32 -4.35 -5.33
CA PHE A 158 6.19 -4.54 -6.25
C PHE A 158 4.94 -3.82 -5.76
N TYR A 159 4.71 -3.76 -4.45
CA TYR A 159 3.63 -2.96 -3.88
C TYR A 159 3.86 -1.45 -4.10
N GLY A 160 5.08 -0.96 -3.90
CA GLY A 160 5.45 0.42 -4.22
C GLY A 160 5.22 0.76 -5.69
N LEU A 161 5.57 -0.13 -6.61
CA LEU A 161 5.29 0.02 -8.04
C LEU A 161 3.77 -0.01 -8.34
N ALA A 162 3.03 -0.91 -7.68
CA ALA A 162 1.57 -0.98 -7.79
C ALA A 162 0.93 0.35 -7.37
N LEU A 163 1.31 0.87 -6.20
CA LEU A 163 0.83 2.16 -5.71
C LEU A 163 1.25 3.32 -6.60
N LEU A 164 2.47 3.34 -7.12
CA LEU A 164 2.96 4.41 -8.00
C LEU A 164 2.19 4.44 -9.33
N ASN A 165 1.82 3.27 -9.85
CA ASN A 165 1.00 3.18 -11.04
C ASN A 165 -0.46 3.59 -10.75
N ALA A 166 -0.98 3.18 -9.59
CA ALA A 166 -2.32 3.52 -9.13
C ALA A 166 -2.46 5.01 -8.79
N SER A 167 -1.42 5.66 -8.26
CA SER A 167 -1.47 7.02 -7.70
C SER A 167 -1.92 8.08 -8.71
N LYS A 168 -1.74 7.83 -10.02
CA LYS A 168 -2.21 8.70 -11.11
C LYS A 168 -3.73 8.90 -11.12
N TYR A 169 -4.47 7.97 -10.52
CA TYR A 169 -5.93 7.90 -10.53
C TYR A 169 -6.55 8.18 -9.14
N THR A 170 -5.75 8.64 -8.16
CA THR A 170 -6.20 8.87 -6.79
C THR A 170 -5.43 10.05 -6.16
N LEU A 171 -5.40 10.15 -4.83
CA LEU A 171 -4.80 11.27 -4.11
C LEU A 171 -3.27 11.29 -4.24
N ASP A 172 -2.69 12.49 -4.30
CA ASP A 172 -1.26 12.68 -4.49
C ASP A 172 -0.44 12.14 -3.30
N GLU A 173 -1.02 12.03 -2.11
CA GLU A 173 -0.41 11.40 -0.93
C GLU A 173 0.01 9.94 -1.17
N ILE A 174 -0.75 9.20 -2.01
CA ILE A 174 -0.46 7.80 -2.32
C ILE A 174 0.82 7.66 -3.12
N ARG A 175 1.18 8.68 -3.92
CA ARG A 175 2.45 8.72 -4.64
C ARG A 175 3.64 8.74 -3.69
N TRP A 176 3.54 9.49 -2.59
CA TRP A 176 4.62 9.58 -1.61
C TRP A 176 4.76 8.29 -0.79
N LEU A 177 3.65 7.65 -0.44
CA LEU A 177 3.67 6.31 0.15
C LEU A 177 4.34 5.31 -0.82
N ALA A 178 3.95 5.32 -2.10
CA ALA A 178 4.51 4.46 -3.12
C ALA A 178 6.04 4.58 -3.25
N LEU A 179 6.55 5.81 -3.30
CA LEU A 179 7.98 6.08 -3.39
C LEU A 179 8.73 5.65 -2.13
N SER A 180 8.10 5.80 -0.96
CA SER A 180 8.68 5.38 0.32
C SER A 180 8.78 3.85 0.41
N GLU A 181 7.72 3.13 0.03
CA GLU A 181 7.71 1.65 -0.04
C GLU A 181 8.76 1.13 -1.04
N LEU A 182 8.85 1.76 -2.21
CA LEU A 182 9.81 1.40 -3.24
C LEU A 182 11.26 1.59 -2.75
N ALA A 183 11.56 2.75 -2.15
CA ALA A 183 12.87 3.03 -1.59
C ALA A 183 13.22 2.04 -0.47
N LEU A 184 12.27 1.77 0.42
CA LEU A 184 12.46 0.84 1.53
C LEU A 184 12.71 -0.59 1.05
N GLY A 185 11.95 -1.04 0.05
CA GLY A 185 12.12 -2.36 -0.57
C GLY A 185 13.48 -2.52 -1.25
N VAL A 186 13.95 -1.49 -1.96
CA VAL A 186 15.29 -1.49 -2.58
C VAL A 186 16.38 -1.56 -1.52
N VAL A 187 16.28 -0.79 -0.43
CA VAL A 187 17.23 -0.86 0.69
C VAL A 187 17.21 -2.25 1.34
N ALA A 188 16.01 -2.82 1.53
CA ALA A 188 15.83 -4.15 2.10
C ALA A 188 16.43 -5.27 1.24
N CYS A 189 16.55 -5.10 -0.09
CA CYS A 189 17.27 -6.04 -0.96
C CYS A 189 18.76 -6.18 -0.57
N PHE A 190 19.38 -5.13 -0.04
CA PHE A 190 20.79 -5.15 0.39
C PHE A 190 20.97 -5.64 1.84
N TRP A 191 19.91 -5.59 2.66
CA TRP A 191 19.89 -6.07 4.04
C TRP A 191 18.81 -7.13 4.27
N VAL A 192 18.97 -8.27 3.59
CA VAL A 192 18.01 -9.40 3.62
C VAL A 192 17.74 -9.91 5.04
N GLY A 193 18.75 -9.91 5.93
CA GLY A 193 18.59 -10.33 7.32
C GLY A 193 17.60 -9.49 8.14
N ALA A 194 17.35 -8.24 7.74
CA ALA A 194 16.38 -7.34 8.36
C ALA A 194 15.06 -7.25 7.56
N GLY A 195 14.80 -8.18 6.64
CA GLY A 195 13.64 -8.13 5.73
C GLY A 195 12.30 -7.95 6.45
N LEU A 196 12.05 -8.67 7.56
CA LEU A 196 10.82 -8.55 8.34
C LEU A 196 10.67 -7.18 9.01
N LEU A 197 11.78 -6.56 9.45
CA LEU A 197 11.79 -5.22 10.03
C LEU A 197 11.41 -4.18 8.97
N PHE A 198 12.03 -4.23 7.79
CA PHE A 198 11.70 -3.34 6.68
C PHE A 198 10.25 -3.54 6.22
N TRP A 199 9.78 -4.80 6.20
CA TRP A 199 8.39 -5.12 5.87
C TRP A 199 7.40 -4.51 6.87
N ALA A 200 7.67 -4.64 8.18
CA ALA A 200 6.85 -4.04 9.23
C ALA A 200 6.89 -2.49 9.20
N LEU A 201 8.04 -1.92 8.85
CA LEU A 201 8.20 -0.48 8.71
C LEU A 201 7.38 0.06 7.52
N GLY A 202 7.42 -0.62 6.37
CA GLY A 202 6.62 -0.25 5.19
C GLY A 202 5.13 -0.50 5.39
N PHE A 203 4.73 -1.78 5.35
CA PHE A 203 3.33 -2.16 5.42
C PHE A 203 2.65 -1.80 6.75
N GLY A 204 3.41 -1.63 7.83
CA GLY A 204 2.89 -1.23 9.13
C GLY A 204 2.97 0.27 9.38
N VAL A 205 4.16 0.76 9.70
CA VAL A 205 4.35 2.13 10.19
C VAL A 205 4.02 3.16 9.12
N LEU A 206 4.53 3.02 7.89
CA LEU A 206 4.25 3.99 6.82
C LEU A 206 2.75 4.04 6.53
N HIS A 207 2.07 2.90 6.47
CA HIS A 207 0.62 2.86 6.25
C HIS A 207 -0.20 3.53 7.35
N ILE A 208 0.21 3.38 8.63
CA ILE A 208 -0.42 4.09 9.75
C ILE A 208 -0.22 5.59 9.62
N VAL A 209 1.01 6.03 9.36
CA VAL A 209 1.34 7.46 9.23
C VAL A 209 0.58 8.08 8.05
N TYR A 210 0.65 7.47 6.87
CA TYR A 210 -0.02 7.99 5.67
C TYR A 210 -1.55 7.91 5.79
N GLY A 211 -2.10 6.83 6.34
CA GLY A 211 -3.54 6.71 6.61
C GLY A 211 -4.05 7.79 7.57
N GLY A 212 -3.28 8.07 8.63
CA GLY A 212 -3.57 9.15 9.58
C GLY A 212 -3.49 10.54 8.95
N LEU A 213 -2.44 10.82 8.16
CA LEU A 213 -2.30 12.08 7.44
C LEU A 213 -3.45 12.31 6.45
N MET A 214 -3.84 11.27 5.71
CA MET A 214 -4.95 11.31 4.78
C MET A 214 -6.28 11.59 5.50
N TRP A 215 -6.52 10.94 6.63
CA TRP A 215 -7.70 11.18 7.47
C TRP A 215 -7.74 12.63 7.97
N MET A 216 -6.63 13.15 8.48
CA MET A 216 -6.55 14.53 8.96
C MET A 216 -6.80 15.57 7.87
N ARG A 217 -6.26 15.35 6.67
CA ARG A 217 -6.38 16.30 5.54
C ARG A 217 -7.72 16.25 4.84
N HIS A 218 -8.33 15.07 4.70
CA HIS A 218 -9.47 14.86 3.81
C HIS A 218 -10.77 14.48 4.51
N GLU A 219 -10.72 13.98 5.76
CA GLU A 219 -11.88 13.41 6.46
C GLU A 219 -12.27 14.18 7.73
N ARG A 220 -11.30 14.70 8.50
CA ARG A 220 -11.56 15.29 9.82
C ARG A 220 -12.53 16.47 9.85
N GLY A 221 -12.70 17.19 8.73
CA GLY A 221 -13.64 18.31 8.61
C GLY A 221 -15.05 17.96 8.11
N LYS A 222 -15.32 16.67 7.82
CA LYS A 222 -16.61 16.18 7.27
C LYS A 222 -17.24 15.05 8.09
N ALA A 223 -16.62 14.68 9.21
CA ALA A 223 -17.06 13.63 10.12
C ALA A 223 -17.91 14.21 11.26
#